data_AF-A0A3B0Q4D0-F1
#
_entry.id   AF-A0A3B0Q4D0-F1
#
_cell.length_a   1.000
_cell.length_b   1.000
_cell.length_c   1.000
_cell.angle_alpha   90.00
_cell.angle_beta   90.00
_cell.angle_gamma   90.00
#
_symmetry.space_group_name_H-M   'P 1'
#
loop_
_entity.id
_entity.type
_entity.pdbx_description
1 polymer ?
#
loop_
_entity_poly.entity_id
_entity_poly.type
_entity_poly.pdbx_seq_one_letter_code
_entity_poly.pdbx_strand_id
1 'polypeptide(L)'
;MVQERLALGSYFLYEENQKELLIKAQKGRRLIKNYFNKIMEGYDVAIYPASHGIAPLFTENKDNGVIDFVLTGSNLVGNPSITIPMGKKDNMPFSIAIDARLYEDKELLGFSEYIEELIGDINE
;
A
#
# COMPACT_ATOMS: atom_id res chain seq x y z
N MET A 1 10.51 -15.14 -11.74
CA MET A 1 10.33 -13.81 -11.10
C MET A 1 11.45 -12.82 -11.42
N VAL A 2 12.73 -13.05 -11.10
CA VAL A 2 13.79 -12.02 -11.35
C VAL A 2 14.05 -11.78 -12.84
N GLN A 3 14.32 -12.84 -13.60
CA GLN A 3 14.60 -12.74 -15.04
C GLN A 3 13.44 -12.10 -15.83
N GLU A 4 12.21 -12.46 -15.47
CA GLU A 4 11.00 -11.91 -16.06
C GLU A 4 10.86 -10.39 -15.82
N ARG A 5 11.06 -9.92 -14.57
CA ARG A 5 11.04 -8.48 -14.27
C ARG A 5 12.13 -7.72 -15.01
N LEU A 6 13.32 -8.30 -15.14
CA LEU A 6 14.42 -7.69 -15.90
C LEU A 6 14.11 -7.65 -17.40
N ALA A 7 13.60 -8.73 -17.97
CA ALA A 7 13.21 -8.80 -19.38
C ALA A 7 12.09 -7.80 -19.70
N LEU A 8 11.04 -7.75 -18.88
CA LEU A 8 9.95 -6.79 -19.01
C LEU A 8 10.43 -5.35 -18.80
N GLY A 9 11.28 -5.11 -17.80
CA GLY A 9 11.88 -3.80 -17.55
C GLY A 9 12.66 -3.29 -18.76
N SER A 10 13.52 -4.12 -19.34
CA SER A 10 14.22 -3.79 -20.59
C SER A 10 13.25 -3.56 -21.74
N TYR A 11 12.22 -4.40 -21.87
CA TYR A 11 11.20 -4.26 -22.91
C TYR A 11 10.47 -2.92 -22.84
N PHE A 12 10.12 -2.45 -21.64
CA PHE A 12 9.44 -1.16 -21.41
C PHE A 12 10.33 0.05 -21.70
N LEU A 13 11.65 -0.13 -21.67
CA LEU A 13 12.64 0.92 -21.89
C LEU A 13 13.09 1.05 -23.35
N TYR A 14 12.75 0.11 -24.23
CA TYR A 14 12.99 0.29 -25.67
C TYR A 14 12.21 1.49 -26.20
N GLU A 15 12.87 2.32 -27.02
CA GLU A 15 12.35 3.60 -27.54
C GLU A 15 10.95 3.45 -28.18
N GLU A 16 10.75 2.37 -28.93
CA GLU A 16 9.49 2.00 -29.58
C GLU A 16 8.33 1.81 -28.59
N ASN A 17 8.61 1.32 -27.38
CA ASN A 17 7.61 0.96 -26.37
C ASN A 17 7.43 2.04 -25.28
N GLN A 18 8.40 2.95 -25.11
CA GLN A 18 8.43 3.91 -24.01
C GLN A 18 7.17 4.78 -23.95
N LYS A 19 6.66 5.22 -25.10
CA LYS A 19 5.48 6.10 -25.17
C LYS A 19 4.21 5.41 -24.67
N GLU A 20 3.96 4.18 -25.13
CA GLU A 20 2.73 3.44 -24.82
C GLU A 20 2.79 2.76 -23.45
N LEU A 21 3.98 2.38 -22.95
CA LEU A 21 4.13 1.66 -21.69
C LEU A 21 4.60 2.57 -20.56
N LEU A 22 5.83 3.07 -20.63
CA LEU A 22 6.45 3.82 -19.53
C LEU A 22 5.79 5.19 -19.31
N ILE A 23 5.69 6.02 -20.36
CA ILE A 23 5.13 7.38 -20.26
C ILE A 23 3.65 7.32 -19.90
N LYS A 24 2.90 6.36 -20.45
CA LYS A 24 1.49 6.13 -20.10
C LYS A 24 1.34 5.75 -18.63
N ALA A 25 2.17 4.83 -18.11
CA ALA A 25 2.18 4.47 -16.70
C ALA A 25 2.55 5.66 -15.79
N GLN A 26 3.53 6.48 -16.17
CA GLN A 26 3.90 7.69 -15.44
C GLN A 26 2.75 8.72 -15.37
N LYS A 27 1.99 8.88 -16.47
CA LYS A 27 0.77 9.71 -16.48
C LYS A 27 -0.28 9.15 -15.51
N GLY A 28 -0.47 7.83 -15.50
CA GLY A 28 -1.34 7.14 -14.53
C GLY A 28 -0.91 7.39 -13.08
N ARG A 29 0.37 7.19 -12.78
CA ARG A 29 0.95 7.48 -11.45
C ARG A 29 0.69 8.93 -11.01
N ARG A 30 0.81 9.90 -11.92
CA ARG A 30 0.50 11.30 -11.62
C ARG A 30 -0.97 11.52 -11.23
N LEU A 31 -1.92 10.84 -11.89
CA LEU A 31 -3.34 10.92 -11.52
C LEU A 31 -3.58 10.37 -10.11
N ILE A 32 -2.97 9.23 -9.78
CA ILE A 32 -3.07 8.62 -8.45
C ILE A 32 -2.50 9.57 -7.38
N LYS A 33 -1.31 10.15 -7.63
CA LYS A 33 -0.69 11.12 -6.72
C LYS A 33 -1.56 12.34 -6.48
N ASN A 34 -2.09 12.93 -7.55
CA ASN A 34 -2.94 14.12 -7.43
C ASN A 34 -4.23 13.81 -6.65
N TYR A 35 -4.82 12.64 -6.87
CA TYR A 35 -6.02 12.21 -6.15
C TYR A 35 -5.74 12.00 -4.66
N PHE A 36 -4.65 11.30 -4.33
CA PHE A 36 -4.28 11.06 -2.93
C PHE A 36 -3.95 12.36 -2.20
N ASN A 37 -3.20 13.27 -2.81
CA ASN A 37 -2.93 14.59 -2.25
C ASN A 37 -4.23 15.36 -1.97
N LYS A 38 -5.21 15.31 -2.88
CA LYS A 38 -6.51 15.95 -2.69
C LYS A 38 -7.28 15.37 -1.52
N ILE A 39 -7.21 14.05 -1.28
CA ILE A 39 -7.81 13.44 -0.09
C ILE A 39 -7.12 14.01 1.16
N MET A 40 -5.79 13.99 1.19
CA MET A 40 -4.98 14.45 2.32
C MET A 40 -5.08 15.97 2.60
N GLU A 41 -5.71 16.77 1.73
CA GLU A 41 -6.03 18.17 2.04
C GLU A 41 -7.10 18.30 3.14
N GLY A 42 -7.97 17.29 3.28
CA GLY A 42 -9.07 17.28 4.26
C GLY A 42 -8.86 16.35 5.45
N TYR A 43 -7.78 15.58 5.49
CA TYR A 43 -7.52 14.55 6.49
C TYR A 43 -6.03 14.46 6.83
N ASP A 44 -5.71 14.10 8.07
CA ASP A 44 -4.32 13.95 8.54
C ASP A 44 -3.72 12.58 8.17
N VAL A 45 -4.54 11.53 8.19
CA VAL A 45 -4.15 10.15 7.85
C VAL A 45 -5.23 9.42 7.05
N ALA A 46 -4.82 8.45 6.24
CA ALA A 46 -5.71 7.45 5.65
C ALA A 46 -5.48 6.09 6.31
N ILE A 47 -6.56 5.42 6.71
CA ILE A 47 -6.51 4.10 7.36
C ILE A 47 -7.30 3.11 6.50
N TYR A 48 -6.71 1.95 6.20
CA TYR A 48 -7.32 0.91 5.39
C TYR A 48 -6.75 -0.49 5.71
N PRO A 49 -7.41 -1.58 5.31
CA PRO A 49 -6.88 -2.93 5.51
C PRO A 49 -5.54 -3.13 4.77
N ALA A 50 -4.56 -3.74 5.42
CA ALA A 50 -3.25 -3.98 4.78
C ALA A 50 -3.29 -5.11 3.73
N SER A 51 -4.32 -5.96 3.78
CA SER A 51 -4.51 -7.11 2.89
C SER A 51 -6.00 -7.47 2.80
N HIS A 52 -6.36 -8.42 1.93
CA HIS A 52 -7.72 -8.99 1.86
C HIS A 52 -8.18 -9.64 3.17
N GLY A 53 -7.24 -10.17 3.96
CA GLY A 53 -7.51 -10.91 5.18
C GLY A 53 -6.24 -11.52 5.76
N ILE A 54 -6.42 -12.60 6.54
CA ILE A 54 -5.32 -13.40 7.09
C ILE A 54 -4.51 -14.06 5.97
N ALA A 55 -3.30 -14.51 6.32
CA ALA A 55 -2.44 -15.20 5.39
C ALA A 55 -3.14 -16.44 4.79
N PRO A 56 -3.11 -16.64 3.45
CA PRO A 56 -3.71 -17.80 2.82
C PRO A 56 -2.92 -19.07 3.17
N LEU A 57 -3.60 -20.21 3.21
CA LEU A 57 -2.95 -21.51 3.40
C LEU A 57 -2.17 -21.90 2.14
N PHE A 58 -1.15 -22.76 2.29
CA PHE A 58 -0.37 -23.27 1.15
C PHE A 58 -1.21 -24.02 0.11
N THR A 59 -2.39 -24.51 0.51
CA THR A 59 -3.33 -25.26 -0.33
C THR A 59 -4.37 -24.39 -1.01
N GLU A 60 -4.48 -23.12 -0.63
CA GLU A 60 -5.47 -22.20 -1.18
C GLU A 60 -4.93 -21.50 -2.43
N ASN A 61 -5.76 -21.40 -3.46
CA ASN A 61 -5.44 -20.56 -4.60
C ASN A 61 -5.56 -19.10 -4.17
N LYS A 62 -4.48 -18.36 -4.36
CA LYS A 62 -4.45 -16.92 -4.12
C LYS A 62 -5.32 -16.23 -5.18
N ASP A 63 -6.46 -15.70 -4.77
CA ASP A 63 -7.30 -14.90 -5.66
C ASP A 63 -6.66 -13.51 -5.77
N ASN A 64 -6.00 -13.23 -6.90
CA ASN A 64 -5.21 -12.01 -7.11
C ASN A 64 -6.13 -10.81 -7.41
N GLY A 65 -6.93 -10.42 -6.42
CA GLY A 65 -7.81 -9.26 -6.48
C GLY A 65 -7.03 -7.94 -6.42
N VAL A 66 -7.72 -6.83 -6.71
CA VAL A 66 -7.16 -5.47 -6.63
C VAL A 66 -6.60 -5.16 -5.24
N ILE A 67 -7.21 -5.73 -4.19
CA ILE A 67 -6.84 -5.48 -2.80
C ILE A 67 -5.44 -6.03 -2.43
N ASP A 68 -4.93 -7.04 -3.16
CA ASP A 68 -3.58 -7.58 -2.93
C ASP A 68 -2.49 -6.55 -3.26
N PHE A 69 -2.83 -5.52 -4.03
CA PHE A 69 -1.93 -4.43 -4.41
C PHE A 69 -2.19 -3.14 -3.63
N VAL A 70 -3.07 -3.15 -2.62
CA VAL A 70 -3.50 -1.93 -1.90
C VAL A 70 -2.31 -1.15 -1.33
N LEU A 71 -1.31 -1.84 -0.77
CA LEU A 71 -0.09 -1.24 -0.22
C LEU A 71 0.85 -0.64 -1.29
N THR A 72 0.64 -0.95 -2.57
CA THR A 72 1.41 -0.32 -3.66
C THR A 72 1.00 1.14 -3.85
N GLY A 73 -0.17 1.54 -3.36
CA GLY A 73 -0.66 2.92 -3.41
C GLY A 73 0.36 3.92 -2.87
N SER A 74 0.81 3.72 -1.63
CA SER A 74 1.76 4.60 -0.94
C SER A 74 3.09 4.69 -1.69
N ASN A 75 3.58 3.59 -2.26
CA ASN A 75 4.78 3.57 -3.12
C ASN A 75 4.63 4.42 -4.39
N LEU A 76 3.44 4.40 -5.02
CA LEU A 76 3.17 5.17 -6.23
C LEU A 76 3.09 6.67 -5.93
N VAL A 77 2.47 7.06 -4.81
CA VAL A 77 2.31 8.48 -4.46
C VAL A 77 3.56 9.06 -3.76
N GLY A 78 4.32 8.20 -3.07
CA GLY A 78 5.54 8.50 -2.34
C GLY A 78 5.34 8.81 -0.86
N ASN A 79 4.11 8.68 -0.35
CA ASN A 79 3.73 9.02 1.02
C ASN A 79 4.26 7.99 2.03
N PRO A 80 4.60 8.41 3.26
CA PRO A 80 4.96 7.49 4.32
C PRO A 80 3.75 6.64 4.71
N SER A 81 4.02 5.36 4.97
CA SER A 81 3.02 4.34 5.29
C SER A 81 3.58 3.39 6.34
N ILE A 82 2.74 2.97 7.28
CA ILE A 82 3.07 1.99 8.31
C ILE A 82 1.93 1.00 8.44
N THR A 83 2.26 -0.27 8.70
CA THR A 83 1.29 -1.34 8.91
C THR A 83 1.42 -1.83 10.34
N ILE A 84 0.32 -1.84 11.08
CA ILE A 84 0.27 -2.32 12.46
C ILE A 84 -0.73 -3.48 12.62
N PRO A 85 -0.44 -4.47 13.47
CA PRO A 85 -1.38 -5.54 13.77
C PRO A 85 -2.67 -5.00 14.39
N MET A 86 -3.83 -5.51 13.95
CA MET A 86 -5.13 -5.11 14.49
C MET A 86 -5.76 -6.20 15.36
N GLY A 87 -5.53 -7.47 15.02
CA GLY A 87 -6.10 -8.58 15.76
C GLY A 87 -5.76 -9.92 15.11
N LYS A 88 -6.46 -10.96 15.56
CA LYS A 88 -6.30 -12.31 15.01
C LYS A 88 -7.63 -12.87 14.53
N LYS A 89 -7.57 -13.62 13.44
CA LYS A 89 -8.64 -14.50 12.97
C LYS A 89 -8.02 -15.87 12.72
N ASP A 90 -8.66 -16.93 13.23
CA ASP A 90 -8.15 -18.30 13.12
C ASP A 90 -6.70 -18.44 13.63
N ASN A 91 -6.37 -17.74 14.72
CA ASN A 91 -5.04 -17.64 15.32
C ASN A 91 -3.94 -17.02 14.42
N MET A 92 -4.33 -16.40 13.29
CA MET A 92 -3.43 -15.68 12.38
C MET A 92 -3.66 -14.17 12.46
N PRO A 93 -2.59 -13.34 12.43
CA PRO A 93 -2.72 -11.90 12.53
C PRO A 93 -3.32 -11.30 11.25
N PHE A 94 -4.13 -10.25 11.42
CA PHE A 94 -4.49 -9.33 10.34
C PHE A 94 -4.15 -7.89 10.77
N SER A 95 -3.91 -7.02 9.80
CA SER A 95 -3.29 -5.70 10.03
C SER A 95 -4.03 -4.59 9.28
N ILE A 96 -3.86 -3.38 9.77
CA ILE A 96 -4.26 -2.14 9.09
C ILE A 96 -3.03 -1.38 8.62
N ALA A 97 -3.16 -0.67 7.52
CA ALA A 97 -2.18 0.28 7.03
C ALA A 97 -2.65 1.70 7.32
N ILE A 98 -1.72 2.55 7.71
CA ILE A 98 -1.91 3.96 8.01
C ILE A 98 -0.94 4.73 7.12
N ASP A 99 -1.47 5.64 6.32
CA ASP A 99 -0.71 6.51 5.44
C ASP A 99 -0.86 7.96 5.90
N ALA A 100 0.24 8.71 5.91
CA ALA A 100 0.23 10.15 6.21
C ALA A 100 0.69 10.98 5.01
N ARG A 101 0.72 12.31 5.17
CA ARG A 101 1.24 13.20 4.15
C ARG A 101 2.75 13.04 3.97
N LEU A 102 3.23 13.47 2.80
CA LEU A 102 4.66 13.50 2.50
C LEU A 102 5.42 14.28 3.57
N TYR A 103 6.48 13.65 4.09
CA TYR A 103 7.37 14.21 5.12
C TYR A 103 6.76 14.37 6.53
N GLU A 104 5.63 13.72 6.79
CA GLU A 104 4.97 13.69 8.10
C GLU A 104 5.19 12.35 8.83
N ASP A 105 6.39 11.79 8.70
CA ASP A 105 6.77 10.51 9.31
C ASP A 105 6.63 10.53 10.84
N LYS A 106 6.90 11.68 11.47
CA LYS A 106 6.78 11.84 12.92
C LYS A 106 5.32 11.78 13.37
N GLU A 107 4.45 12.50 12.66
CA GLU A 107 3.01 12.51 12.89
C GLU A 107 2.44 11.11 12.66
N LEU A 108 2.86 10.44 11.57
CA LEU A 108 2.46 9.06 11.28
C LEU A 108 2.79 8.12 12.43
N LEU A 109 4.01 8.18 12.97
CA LEU A 109 4.41 7.37 14.11
C LEU A 109 3.56 7.67 15.35
N GLY A 110 3.28 8.94 15.64
CA GLY A 110 2.43 9.33 16.77
C GLY A 110 0.98 8.85 16.63
N PHE A 111 0.39 8.96 15.44
CA PHE A 111 -0.94 8.40 15.17
C PHE A 111 -0.95 6.87 15.32
N SER A 112 0.12 6.21 14.86
CA SER A 112 0.22 4.75 14.90
C SER A 112 0.40 4.22 16.31
N GLU A 113 1.21 4.89 17.13
CA GLU A 113 1.37 4.60 18.56
C GLU A 113 0.01 4.71 19.29
N TYR A 114 -0.70 5.82 19.08
CA TYR A 114 -2.03 6.00 19.68
C TYR A 114 -3.03 4.91 19.25
N ILE A 115 -3.02 4.51 17.97
CA ILE A 115 -3.90 3.45 17.48
C ILE A 115 -3.48 2.08 18.03
N GLU A 116 -2.18 1.82 18.17
CA GLU A 116 -1.66 0.58 18.76
C GLU A 116 -2.08 0.45 20.22
N GLU A 117 -1.98 1.51 21.03
CA GLU A 117 -2.46 1.54 22.42
C GLU A 117 -3.95 1.22 22.50
N LEU A 118 -4.78 1.88 21.66
CA LEU A 118 -6.21 1.63 21.59
C LEU A 118 -6.54 0.17 21.22
N ILE A 119 -5.77 -0.42 20.30
CA ILE A 119 -5.95 -1.82 19.88
C ILE A 119 -5.51 -2.78 20.99
N GLY A 120 -4.46 -2.43 21.74
CA GLY A 120 -4.02 -3.19 22.93
C GLY A 120 -5.14 -3.31 23.95
N ASP A 121 -5.77 -2.19 24.30
CA ASP A 121 -6.90 -2.12 25.25
C ASP A 121 -8.11 -2.97 24.82
N ILE A 122 -8.31 -3.18 23.52
CA ILE A 122 -9.44 -3.97 22.97
C ILE A 122 -9.14 -5.48 23.00
N ASN A 123 -7.87 -5.87 22.99
CA ASN A 123 -7.43 -7.27 22.91
C ASN A 123 -7.02 -7.87 24.27
N GLU A 124 -6.99 -7.06 25.33
CA GLU A 124 -6.96 -7.51 26.74
C GLU A 124 -8.36 -7.83 27.28
#